data_AF-A0A955JZM1-F1
#
_entry.id   AF-A0A955JZM1-F1
#
_cell.length_a   1.000
_cell.length_b   1.000
_cell.length_c   1.000
_cell.angle_alpha   90.00
_cell.angle_beta   90.00
_cell.angle_gamma   90.00
#
_symmetry.space_group_name_H-M   'P 1'
#
loop_
_entity.id
_entity.type
_entity.pdbx_description
1 polymer ?
#
loop_
_entity_poly.entity_id
_entity_poly.type
_entity_poly.pdbx_seq_one_letter_code
_entity_poly.pdbx_strand_id
1 'polypeptide(L)' 'IGLEQSGNSIKLNDYQPPTKCALLLGAEVDGIPHDLLNQCDDIVEIAMYGQKESFNVAQATAIALFVLREA' A
#
# COMPACT_ATOMS: atom_id res chain seq x y z
N ILE A 1 -0.44 5.50 -6.19
CA ILE A 1 -0.21 4.16 -5.62
C ILE A 1 -0.93 4.06 -4.29
N GLY A 2 -1.94 3.19 -4.17
CA GLY A 2 -2.63 2.95 -2.89
C GLY A 2 -1.94 1.85 -2.09
N LEU A 3 -1.63 2.10 -0.82
CA LEU A 3 -1.15 1.07 0.10
C LEU A 3 -2.34 0.44 0.81
N GLU A 4 -2.86 -0.65 0.26
CA GLU A 4 -4.08 -1.31 0.75
C GLU A 4 -4.12 -2.80 0.37
N GLN A 5 -4.75 -3.62 1.21
CA GLN A 5 -5.02 -5.02 0.88
C GLN A 5 -6.28 -5.11 0.02
N SER A 6 -6.13 -5.67 -1.18
CA SER A 6 -7.21 -5.80 -2.15
C SER A 6 -7.04 -7.08 -2.98
N GLY A 7 -8.12 -7.57 -3.59
CA GLY A 7 -8.04 -8.76 -4.46
C GLY A 7 -7.15 -8.60 -5.69
N ASN A 8 -6.77 -7.35 -6.02
CA ASN A 8 -5.95 -6.97 -7.16
C ASN A 8 -4.66 -6.22 -6.76
N SER A 9 -4.28 -6.25 -5.48
CA SER A 9 -3.03 -5.65 -5.02
C SER A 9 -1.81 -6.42 -5.55
N ILE A 10 -0.72 -5.69 -5.77
CA ILE A 10 0.61 -6.23 -6.06
C ILE A 10 1.37 -6.29 -4.74
N LYS A 11 2.06 -7.40 -4.47
CA LYS A 11 2.92 -7.47 -3.29
C LYS A 11 4.01 -6.42 -3.40
N LEU A 12 4.21 -5.64 -2.34
CA LEU A 12 5.14 -4.53 -2.31
C LEU A 12 6.57 -4.95 -2.68
N ASN A 13 7.00 -6.15 -2.28
CA ASN A 13 8.33 -6.66 -2.62
C ASN A 13 8.52 -7.00 -4.11
N ASP A 14 7.42 -7.21 -4.83
CA ASP A 14 7.41 -7.55 -6.26
C ASP A 14 7.07 -6.34 -7.13
N TYR A 15 6.81 -5.18 -6.51
CA TYR A 15 6.36 -3.97 -7.20
C TYR A 15 7.53 -3.07 -7.60
N GLN A 16 7.49 -2.58 -8.84
CA GLN A 16 8.47 -1.61 -9.35
C GLN A 16 7.81 -0.23 -9.48
N PRO A 17 8.15 0.73 -8.60
CA PRO A 17 7.58 2.07 -8.68
C PRO A 17 8.08 2.87 -9.89
N PRO A 18 7.27 3.77 -10.44
CA PRO A 18 7.75 4.79 -11.37
C PRO A 18 8.64 5.81 -10.63
N THR A 19 9.52 6.48 -11.36
CA THR A 19 10.44 7.51 -10.82
C THR A 19 9.74 8.63 -10.05
N LYS A 20 8.47 8.92 -10.37
CA LYS A 20 7.63 9.86 -9.64
C LYS A 20 6.32 9.18 -9.28
N CYS A 21 6.04 9.09 -7.99
CA CYS A 21 4.79 8.57 -7.49
C CYS A 21 4.30 9.35 -6.27
N ALA A 22 3.01 9.22 -6.00
CA ALA A 22 2.40 9.56 -4.73
C ALA A 22 1.88 8.27 -4.08
N LEU A 23 2.15 8.13 -2.78
CA LEU A 23 1.64 7.05 -1.95
C LEU A 23 0.37 7.54 -1.23
N LEU A 24 -0.75 6.85 -1.47
CA LEU A 24 -2.01 7.07 -0.78
C LEU A 24 -2.14 6.05 0.36
N LEU A 25 -2.47 6.54 1.55
CA LEU A 25 -2.62 5.75 2.77
C LEU A 25 -4.08 5.76 3.22
N GLY A 26 -4.52 4.65 3.81
CA GLY A 26 -5.84 4.54 4.40
C GLY A 26 -5.94 5.15 5.80
N ALA A 27 -7.18 5.39 6.24
CA ALA A 27 -7.47 5.67 7.64
C ALA A 27 -7.27 4.40 8.50
N GLU A 28 -6.98 4.56 9.80
CA GLU A 28 -6.65 3.43 10.69
C GLU A 28 -7.73 2.34 10.79
N VAL A 29 -8.99 2.73 10.62
CA VAL A 29 -10.15 1.83 10.75
C VAL A 29 -10.75 1.51 9.40
N ASP A 30 -10.98 2.55 8.59
CA ASP A 30 -11.75 2.42 7.35
C ASP A 30 -10.89 2.15 6.11
N GLY A 31 -9.55 2.17 6.24
CA GLY A 31 -8.65 1.99 5.11
C GLY A 31 -8.77 3.09 4.06
N ILE A 32 -8.47 2.75 2.80
CA ILE A 32 -8.69 3.65 1.66
C ILE A 32 -10.12 3.49 1.14
N PRO A 33 -10.94 4.57 1.07
CA PRO A 33 -12.26 4.53 0.46
C PRO A 33 -12.23 3.98 -0.99
N HIS A 34 -13.20 3.14 -1.34
CA HIS A 34 -13.22 2.46 -2.65
C HIS A 34 -13.16 3.41 -3.85
N ASP A 35 -13.81 4.57 -3.77
CA ASP A 35 -13.79 5.60 -4.81
C ASP A 35 -12.40 6.20 -5.01
N LEU A 36 -11.61 6.37 -3.95
CA LEU A 36 -10.20 6.79 -4.03
C LEU A 36 -9.28 5.64 -4.46
N LEU A 37 -9.54 4.42 -4.00
CA LEU A 37 -8.76 3.25 -4.36
C LEU A 37 -8.87 2.96 -5.87
N ASN A 38 -10.06 3.12 -6.45
CA ASN A 38 -10.30 2.98 -7.89
C ASN A 38 -9.63 4.06 -8.76
N GLN A 39 -9.16 5.15 -8.15
CA GLN A 39 -8.42 6.22 -8.84
C GLN A 39 -6.89 6.01 -8.76
N CYS A 40 -6.42 5.02 -7.99
CA CYS A 40 -5.00 4.72 -7.93
C CYS A 40 -4.54 4.00 -9.21
N ASP A 41 -3.40 4.42 -9.76
CA ASP A 41 -2.78 3.74 -10.91
C ASP A 41 -2.42 2.29 -10.57
N ASP A 42 -1.91 2.08 -9.35
CA ASP A 42 -1.52 0.79 -8.81
C ASP A 42 -1.95 0.68 -7.35
N ILE A 43 -2.27 -0.54 -6.92
CA ILE A 43 -2.55 -0.89 -5.52
C ILE A 43 -1.47 -1.87 -5.07
N VAL A 44 -0.82 -1.58 -3.96
CA VAL A 44 0.25 -2.42 -3.39
C VAL A 44 -0.11 -2.83 -1.97
N GLU A 45 0.32 -4.03 -1.59
CA GLU A 45 0.11 -4.56 -0.25
C GLU A 45 1.42 -5.04 0.39
N ILE A 46 1.51 -4.93 1.71
CA ILE A 46 2.57 -5.60 2.48
C ILE A 46 2.07 -7.00 2.81
N ALA A 47 2.81 -8.02 2.40
CA ALA A 47 2.44 -9.39 2.70
C ALA A 47 2.31 -9.61 4.21
N MET A 48 1.11 -9.99 4.65
CA MET A 48 0.80 -10.32 6.04
C MET A 48 0.98 -11.81 6.27
N TYR A 49 1.64 -12.17 7.37
CA TYR A 49 1.75 -13.55 7.84
C TYR A 49 1.25 -13.62 9.28
N GLY A 50 0.45 -14.65 9.60
CA GLY A 50 -0.12 -14.85 10.92
C GLY A 50 -1.60 -14.46 11.00
N GLN A 51 -2.04 -14.04 12.20
CA GLN A 51 -3.47 -13.82 12.50
C GLN A 51 -3.90 -12.35 12.49
N LYS A 52 -2.96 -11.41 12.27
CA LYS A 52 -3.30 -9.98 12.22
C LYS A 52 -3.67 -9.58 10.80
N GLU A 53 -4.78 -8.86 10.71
CA GLU A 53 -5.35 -8.38 9.46
C GLU A 53 -4.50 -7.26 8.83
N SER A 54 -3.78 -6.45 9.62
CA SER A 54 -2.98 -5.34 9.08
C SER A 54 -1.84 -4.90 10.03
N PHE A 55 -0.89 -4.16 9.47
CA PHE A 55 0.03 -3.33 10.25
C PHE A 55 -0.63 -2.00 10.62
N ASN A 56 -0.15 -1.36 11.68
CA ASN A 56 -0.51 0.03 11.94
C ASN A 56 -0.05 0.94 10.77
N VAL A 57 -0.86 1.95 10.45
CA VAL A 57 -0.67 2.81 9.28
C VAL A 57 0.72 3.44 9.22
N ALA A 58 1.30 3.85 10.35
CA ALA A 58 2.63 4.46 10.37
C ALA A 58 3.73 3.44 10.05
N GLN A 59 3.62 2.21 10.56
CA GLN A 59 4.58 1.14 10.21
C GLN A 59 4.43 0.69 8.76
N ALA A 60 3.19 0.55 8.28
CA ALA A 60 2.92 0.24 6.88
C ALA A 60 3.51 1.31 5.94
N THR A 61 3.31 2.58 6.28
CA THR A 61 3.87 3.72 5.55
C THR A 61 5.39 3.69 5.52
N ALA A 62 6.03 3.43 6.68
CA ALA A 62 7.48 3.38 6.76
C ALA A 62 8.08 2.25 5.90
N ILE A 63 7.48 1.07 5.93
CA ILE A 63 7.88 -0.08 5.10
C ILE A 63 7.73 0.27 3.62
N ALA A 64 6.56 0.80 3.22
CA ALA A 64 6.29 1.20 1.85
C ALA A 64 7.28 2.25 1.34
N LEU A 65 7.49 3.33 2.09
CA LEU A 65 8.45 4.37 1.70
C LEU A 65 9.88 3.84 1.61
N PHE A 66 10.29 2.92 2.51
CA PHE A 66 11.63 2.32 2.44
C PHE A 66 11.82 1.52 1.15
N VAL A 67 10.83 0.73 0.74
CA VAL A 67 10.88 -0.07 -0.50
C VAL A 67 10.78 0.82 -1.74
N LEU A 68 9.89 1.82 -1.73
CA LEU A 68 9.61 2.67 -2.89
C LEU A 68 10.69 3.74 -3.14
N ARG A 69 11.67 3.93 -2.23
CA ARG A 69 12.66 5.00 -2.34
C ARG A 69 13.65 4.83 -3.51
N GLU A 70 13.84 3.62 -4.03
CA GLU A 70 14.92 3.30 -4.98
C GLU A 70 14.47 3.32 -6.46
N ALA A 71 13.51 4.19 -6.80
CA ALA A 71 13.09 4.45 -8.17
C ALA A 71 14.01 5.41 -8.94
#